data_AF-A0A7J6XGE0-F1
#
_entry.id   AF-A0A7J6XGE0-F1
#
_cell.length_a   1.000
_cell.length_b   1.000
_cell.length_c   1.000
_cell.angle_alpha   90.00
_cell.angle_beta   90.00
_cell.angle_gamma   90.00
#
_symmetry.space_group_name_H-M   'P 1'
#
loop_
_entity.id
_entity.type
_entity.pdbx_description
1 polymer ?
#
loop_
_entity_poly.entity_id
_entity_poly.type
_entity_poly.pdbx_seq_one_letter_code
_entity_poly.pdbx_strand_id
1 'polypeptide(L)' 'MEKTLIFFLVLLLSLSVEMKVEAKKCQLTSVGCSNNDVCNEYCLAKYNGHGQCFIPPGTSIVLCACYYDC' A
#
# COMPACT_ATOMS: atom_id res chain seq x y z
N MET A 1 47.43 0.38 -15.38
CA MET A 1 46.56 1.27 -14.58
C MET A 1 45.13 1.34 -15.12
N GLU A 2 44.89 1.24 -16.44
CA GLU A 2 43.52 1.27 -17.00
C GLU A 2 42.60 0.12 -16.55
N LYS A 3 43.12 -1.12 -16.46
CA LYS A 3 42.30 -2.30 -16.09
C LYS A 3 41.72 -2.21 -14.67
N THR A 4 42.42 -1.55 -13.75
CA THR A 4 41.97 -1.35 -12.36
C THR A 4 40.80 -0.38 -12.29
N LEU A 5 40.79 0.63 -13.17
CA LEU A 5 39.76 1.67 -13.23
C LEU A 5 38.42 1.11 -13.74
N ILE A 6 38.49 0.21 -14.73
CA ILE A 6 37.32 -0.50 -15.27
C ILE A 6 36.70 -1.41 -14.20
N PHE A 7 37.54 -2.12 -13.43
CA PHE A 7 37.06 -3.00 -12.37
C PHE A 7 36.31 -2.23 -11.27
N PHE A 8 36.80 -1.05 -10.89
CA PHE A 8 36.12 -0.15 -9.95
C PHE A 8 34.78 0.38 -10.49
N LEU A 9 34.71 0.72 -11.78
CA LEU A 9 33.48 1.15 -12.45
C LEU A 9 32.40 0.06 -12.45
N VAL A 10 32.77 -1.19 -12.75
CA VAL A 10 31.84 -2.32 -12.74
C VAL A 10 31.35 -2.61 -11.32
N LEU A 11 32.23 -2.52 -10.33
CA LEU A 11 31.86 -2.73 -8.92
C LEU A 11 30.85 -1.69 -8.42
N LEU A 12 31.04 -0.42 -8.80
CA LEU A 12 30.11 0.66 -8.45
C LEU A 12 28.72 0.47 -9.09
N LEU A 13 28.66 -0.03 -10.32
CA LEU A 13 27.39 -0.32 -11.01
C LEU A 13 26.63 -1.51 -10.40
N SER A 14 27.33 -2.49 -9.82
CA SER A 14 26.71 -3.66 -9.18
C SER A 14 26.14 -3.41 -7.77
N LEU A 15 26.41 -2.24 -7.19
CA LEU A 15 25.95 -1.84 -5.84
C LEU A 15 24.60 -1.10 -5.84
N SER A 16 23.86 -1.12 -6.96
CA SER A 16 22.46 -0.66 -6.99
C SER A 16 21.57 -1.60 -6.17
N VAL A 17 21.58 -1.40 -4.85
CA VAL A 17 20.66 -2.04 -3.93
C VAL A 17 19.28 -1.46 -4.20
N GLU A 18 18.35 -2.28 -4.69
CA GLU A 18 16.94 -1.92 -4.77
C GLU A 18 16.41 -1.72 -3.35
N MET A 19 16.37 -0.47 -2.89
CA MET A 19 15.73 -0.12 -1.62
C MET A 19 14.23 -0.33 -1.78
N LYS A 20 13.73 -1.45 -1.25
CA LYS A 20 12.29 -1.72 -1.18
C LYS A 20 11.68 -0.79 -0.13
N VAL A 21 11.22 0.37 -0.55
CA VAL A 21 10.47 1.29 0.32
C VAL A 21 9.10 0.69 0.54
N GLU A 22 8.89 0.02 1.67
CA GLU A 22 7.56 -0.41 2.08
C GLU A 22 6.75 0.82 2.49
N ALA A 23 5.70 1.13 1.72
CA ALA A 23 4.76 2.18 2.08
C ALA A 23 4.04 1.82 3.38
N LYS A 24 3.83 2.82 4.25
CA LYS A 24 3.12 2.61 5.51
C LYS A 24 1.64 2.36 5.17
N LYS A 25 1.02 1.40 5.84
CA LYS A 25 -0.41 1.10 5.62
C LYS A 25 -1.27 1.89 6.60
N CYS A 26 -2.27 2.59 6.09
CA CYS A 26 -3.29 3.29 6.88
C CYS A 26 -4.64 2.58 6.76
N GLN A 27 -5.50 2.79 7.78
CA GLN A 27 -6.90 2.36 7.78
C GLN A 27 -7.82 3.54 8.12
N LEU A 28 -8.88 3.71 7.33
CA LEU A 28 -10.00 4.62 7.61
C LEU A 28 -11.32 3.86 7.55
N THR A 29 -12.27 4.23 8.40
CA THR A 29 -13.61 3.62 8.42
C THR A 29 -14.68 4.68 8.12
N SER A 30 -15.67 4.30 7.29
CA SER A 30 -16.85 5.13 7.02
C SER A 30 -18.13 4.40 7.42
N VAL A 31 -19.13 5.19 7.85
CA VAL A 31 -20.43 4.66 8.25
C VAL A 31 -21.20 4.19 7.03
N GLY A 32 -21.76 2.98 7.12
CA GLY A 32 -22.56 2.36 6.07
C GLY A 32 -21.70 1.60 5.07
N CYS A 33 -21.93 0.30 5.00
CA CYS A 33 -21.41 -0.57 3.94
C CYS A 33 -22.57 -1.36 3.36
N SER A 34 -22.88 -1.13 2.08
CA SER A 34 -23.94 -1.88 1.40
C SER A 34 -23.44 -3.28 0.98
N ASN A 35 -22.28 -3.33 0.34
CA ASN A 35 -21.57 -4.56 -0.03
C ASN A 35 -20.08 -4.26 -0.24
N ASN A 36 -19.27 -5.32 -0.34
CA ASN A 36 -17.82 -5.21 -0.47
C ASN A 36 -17.39 -4.52 -1.77
N ASP A 37 -18.09 -4.75 -2.88
CA ASP A 37 -17.72 -4.20 -4.19
C ASP A 37 -17.83 -2.67 -4.18
N VAL A 38 -18.96 -2.14 -3.69
CA VAL A 38 -19.20 -0.70 -3.54
C VAL A 38 -18.19 -0.07 -2.57
N CYS A 39 -17.88 -0.75 -1.46
CA CYS A 39 -16.86 -0.29 -0.52
C CYS A 39 -15.47 -0.24 -1.17
N ASN A 40 -15.11 -1.28 -1.92
CA ASN A 40 -13.84 -1.35 -2.61
C ASN A 40 -13.71 -0.30 -3.72
N GLU A 41 -14.74 -0.09 -4.53
CA GLU A 41 -14.78 0.98 -5.54
C GLU A 41 -14.61 2.36 -4.91
N TYR A 42 -15.30 2.64 -3.80
CA TYR A 42 -15.14 3.89 -3.06
C TYR A 42 -13.71 4.08 -2.53
N CYS A 43 -13.14 3.05 -1.88
CA CYS A 43 -11.79 3.11 -1.33
C CYS A 43 -10.73 3.25 -2.42
N LEU A 44 -10.92 2.59 -3.57
CA LEU A 44 -10.06 2.70 -4.73
C LEU A 44 -10.11 4.12 -5.32
N ALA A 45 -11.31 4.67 -5.54
CA ALA A 45 -11.49 5.99 -6.11
C ALA A 45 -10.96 7.12 -5.21
N LYS A 46 -11.11 7.00 -3.88
CA LYS A 46 -10.78 8.07 -2.94
C LYS A 46 -9.37 8.01 -2.39
N TYR A 47 -8.85 6.81 -2.15
CA TYR A 47 -7.58 6.61 -1.44
C TYR A 47 -6.57 5.78 -2.25
N ASN A 48 -6.92 5.34 -3.47
CA ASN A 48 -6.14 4.35 -4.21
C ASN A 48 -5.86 3.09 -3.37
N GLY A 49 -6.86 2.64 -2.61
CA GLY A 49 -6.77 1.54 -1.66
C GLY A 49 -7.82 0.46 -1.89
N HIS A 50 -7.88 -0.49 -0.94
CA HIS A 50 -8.83 -1.60 -0.93
C HIS A 50 -9.88 -1.42 0.16
N GLY A 51 -11.13 -1.78 -0.15
CA GLY A 51 -12.26 -1.66 0.77
C GLY A 51 -12.83 -3.01 1.18
N GLN A 52 -13.24 -3.15 2.44
CA GLN A 52 -14.07 -4.28 2.90
C GLN A 52 -15.15 -3.85 3.90
N CYS A 53 -16.32 -4.46 3.81
CA CYS A 53 -17.34 -4.33 4.84
C CYS A 53 -16.95 -5.14 6.08
N PHE A 54 -17.14 -4.56 7.26
CA PHE A 54 -16.98 -5.26 8.51
C PHE A 54 -17.95 -4.72 9.57
N ILE A 55 -18.20 -5.53 10.60
CA ILE A 55 -19.00 -5.14 11.77
C ILE A 55 -18.03 -5.02 12.95
N PRO A 56 -17.87 -3.82 13.55
CA PRO A 56 -17.05 -3.65 14.74
C PRO A 56 -17.61 -4.45 15.92
N PRO A 57 -16.74 -4.96 16.81
CA PRO A 57 -17.18 -5.66 18.01
C PRO A 57 -18.05 -4.75 18.88
N GLY A 58 -19.16 -5.29 19.41
CA GLY A 58 -20.08 -4.57 20.28
C GLY A 58 -21.07 -3.64 19.55
N THR A 59 -21.14 -3.69 18.22
CA THR A 59 -22.09 -2.90 17.42
C THR A 59 -22.81 -3.77 16.40
N SER A 60 -23.95 -3.29 15.89
CA SER A 60 -24.68 -3.89 14.75
C SER A 60 -24.53 -3.09 13.46
N ILE A 61 -23.62 -2.10 13.45
CA ILE A 61 -23.43 -1.19 12.32
C ILE A 61 -22.40 -1.82 11.38
N VAL A 62 -22.77 -2.00 10.11
CA VAL A 62 -21.82 -2.39 9.07
C VAL A 62 -21.08 -1.15 8.58
N LEU A 63 -19.75 -1.17 8.69
CA LEU A 63 -18.84 -0.11 8.26
C LEU A 63 -18.03 -0.56 7.04
N CYS A 64 -17.61 0.40 6.23
CA CYS A 64 -16.63 0.19 5.16
C CYS A 64 -15.24 0.56 5.69
N ALA A 65 -14.28 -0.37 5.68
CA ALA A 65 -12.88 -0.12 6.01
C ALA A 65 -12.05 0.02 4.73
N CYS A 66 -11.38 1.16 4.57
CA CYS A 66 -10.41 1.40 3.50
C CYS A 66 -8.98 1.21 4.00
N TYR A 67 -8.20 0.40 3.28
CA TYR A 67 -6.78 0.16 3.50
C TYR A 67 -5.99 0.73 2.34
N TYR A 68 -5.04 1.63 2.61
CA TYR A 68 -4.31 2.34 1.58
C TYR A 68 -2.90 2.72 2.04
N ASP A 69 -2.06 3.09 1.08
CA ASP A 69 -0.69 3.53 1.32
C ASP A 69 -0.67 4.99 1.79
N CYS A 70 0.03 5.20 2.89
CA CYS A 70 0.36 6.46 3.54
C CYS A 70 1.80 6.34 4.10
#